data_AF-A0ABD2NKB1-F1
#
_entry.id   AF-A0ABD2NKB1-F1
#
_cell.length_a   1.000
_cell.length_b   1.000
_cell.length_c   1.000
_cell.angle_alpha   90.00
_cell.angle_beta   90.00
_cell.angle_gamma   90.00
#
_symmetry.space_group_name_H-M   'P 1'
#
loop_
_entity.id
_entity.type
_entity.pdbx_description
1 polymer ?
#
loop_
_entity_poly.entity_id
_entity_poly.type
_entity_poly.pdbx_seq_one_letter_code
_entity_poly.pdbx_strand_id
1 'polypeptide(L)'
;SSTEISFLISCPEKTAREERTHDNRWFNNNLKDLRDNLRLVSDLHDKYKNEPFKNLRRRFRVLYRVELKRAKVAYNDKLISESSNKSKTLLNIVNNKRNKNSNSFHNTLSPQKFNDYFVSIPLQIPNSLGNCTGDPAATFRRDIPSDAKLDFSEVTFNKVRDIAHNLNG
;
A
#
# COMPACT_ATOMS: atom_id res chain seq x y z
N SER A 1 18.68 29.31 -54.28
CA SER A 1 17.60 28.45 -53.74
C SER A 1 17.75 26.96 -54.09
N SER A 2 18.94 26.35 -53.89
CA SER A 2 19.11 24.88 -54.08
C SER A 2 19.70 24.17 -52.87
N THR A 3 20.26 24.89 -51.90
CA THR A 3 20.89 24.31 -50.70
C THR A 3 19.91 24.06 -49.56
N GLU A 4 18.88 24.90 -49.39
CA GLU A 4 17.85 24.72 -48.35
C GLU A 4 16.95 23.51 -48.61
N ILE A 5 16.64 23.22 -49.88
CA ILE A 5 15.77 22.09 -50.25
C ILE A 5 16.45 20.75 -49.94
N SER A 6 17.76 20.65 -50.18
CA SER A 6 18.55 19.45 -49.88
C SER A 6 18.62 19.15 -48.37
N PHE A 7 18.60 20.19 -47.52
CA PHE A 7 18.65 20.03 -46.06
C PHE A 7 17.32 19.49 -45.50
N LEU A 8 16.18 19.99 -45.99
CA LEU A 8 14.85 19.54 -45.56
C LEU A 8 14.52 18.10 -45.99
N ILE A 9 15.03 17.66 -47.15
CA ILE A 9 14.82 16.28 -47.63
C ILE A 9 15.65 15.26 -46.82
N SER A 10 16.85 15.64 -46.38
CA SER A 10 17.75 14.74 -45.64
C SER A 10 17.39 14.60 -44.16
N CYS A 11 16.68 15.57 -43.58
CA CYS A 11 16.27 15.57 -42.18
C CYS A 11 14.78 15.93 -42.09
N PRO A 12 13.87 14.96 -42.31
CA PRO A 12 12.46 15.20 -42.07
C PRO A 12 12.30 15.60 -40.61
N GLU A 13 11.87 16.84 -40.39
CA GLU A 13 11.59 17.39 -39.07
C GLU A 13 10.42 16.60 -38.49
N LYS A 14 10.76 15.48 -37.83
CA LYS A 14 9.79 14.75 -37.03
C LYS A 14 9.45 15.69 -35.90
N THR A 15 8.24 16.20 -35.89
CA THR A 15 7.61 16.72 -34.67
C THR A 15 7.59 15.55 -33.69
N ALA A 16 8.67 15.41 -32.93
CA ALA A 16 8.71 14.53 -31.79
C ALA A 16 7.60 15.05 -30.90
N ARG A 17 6.54 14.25 -30.77
CA ARG A 17 5.55 14.45 -29.72
C ARG A 17 6.37 14.63 -28.45
N GLU A 18 6.30 15.81 -27.82
CA GLU A 18 6.95 16.03 -26.53
C GLU A 18 6.57 14.83 -25.67
N GLU A 19 7.54 13.94 -25.43
CA GLU A 19 7.37 12.93 -24.41
C GLU A 19 7.07 13.77 -23.18
N ARG A 20 5.87 13.57 -22.61
CA ARG A 20 5.54 14.13 -21.31
C ARG A 20 6.62 13.62 -20.39
N THR A 21 7.67 14.42 -20.21
CA THR A 21 8.69 14.15 -19.22
C THR A 21 7.88 13.97 -17.97
N HIS A 22 7.95 12.76 -17.40
CA HIS A 22 7.24 12.47 -16.17
C HIS A 22 7.81 13.44 -15.16
N ASP A 23 7.12 14.57 -15.02
CA ASP A 23 7.43 15.63 -14.10
C ASP A 23 7.36 14.96 -12.73
N ASN A 24 8.54 14.58 -12.24
CA ASN A 24 8.68 13.85 -10.99
C ASN A 24 8.49 14.90 -9.91
N ARG A 25 7.25 15.34 -9.71
CA ARG A 25 6.86 16.40 -8.77
C ARG A 25 7.22 16.09 -7.32
N TRP A 26 7.54 14.83 -7.03
CA TRP A 26 8.07 14.38 -5.74
C TRP A 26 9.60 14.54 -5.62
N PHE A 27 10.33 14.77 -6.72
CA PHE A 27 11.79 14.91 -6.75
C PHE A 27 12.18 16.38 -6.55
N ASN A 28 12.72 16.69 -5.38
CA ASN A 28 13.07 18.05 -4.97
C ASN A 28 14.59 18.31 -5.06
N ASN A 29 15.00 19.56 -4.88
CA ASN A 29 16.41 19.97 -4.92
C ASN A 29 17.26 19.23 -3.88
N ASN A 30 16.73 18.99 -2.67
CA ASN A 30 17.44 18.22 -1.64
C ASN A 30 17.78 16.78 -2.11
N LEU A 31 16.85 16.11 -2.79
CA LEU A 31 17.12 14.79 -3.38
C LEU A 31 18.14 14.84 -4.51
N LYS A 32 18.14 15.92 -5.29
CA LYS A 32 19.16 16.16 -6.32
C LYS A 32 20.54 16.29 -5.67
N ASP A 33 20.67 17.09 -4.63
CA ASP A 33 21.92 17.30 -3.91
C ASP A 33 22.42 16.00 -3.27
N LEU A 34 21.54 15.22 -2.64
CA LEU A 34 21.90 13.90 -2.09
C LEU A 34 22.34 12.91 -3.17
N ARG A 35 21.72 12.94 -4.35
CA ARG A 35 22.11 12.10 -5.49
C ARG A 35 23.49 12.49 -6.00
N ASP A 36 23.73 13.78 -6.16
CA ASP A 36 24.99 14.30 -6.71
C ASP A 36 26.15 14.09 -5.71
N ASN A 37 25.89 14.27 -4.41
CA ASN A 37 26.83 13.90 -3.35
C ASN A 37 27.14 12.40 -3.33
N LEU A 38 26.12 11.55 -3.48
CA LEU A 38 26.32 10.10 -3.55
C LEU A 38 27.18 9.71 -4.77
N ARG A 39 26.98 10.39 -5.92
CA ARG A 39 27.80 10.18 -7.12
C ARG A 39 29.25 10.55 -6.85
N LEU A 40 29.49 11.75 -6.31
CA LEU A 40 30.83 12.21 -5.93
C LEU A 40 31.54 11.21 -5.01
N VAL A 41 30.86 10.75 -3.96
CA VAL A 41 31.44 9.77 -3.01
C VAL A 41 31.69 8.42 -3.68
N SER A 42 30.86 8.01 -4.65
CA SER A 42 31.12 6.80 -5.44
C SER A 42 32.37 6.96 -6.29
N ASP A 43 32.52 8.09 -6.98
CA ASP A 43 33.68 8.37 -7.84
C ASP A 43 34.97 8.40 -7.01
N LEU A 44 34.94 8.99 -5.81
CA LEU A 44 36.06 8.98 -4.87
C LEU A 44 36.38 7.57 -4.37
N HIS A 45 35.36 6.77 -4.02
CA HIS A 45 35.56 5.38 -3.63
C HIS A 45 36.20 4.57 -4.78
N ASP A 46 35.72 4.74 -6.01
CA ASP A 46 36.19 3.94 -7.13
C ASP A 46 37.62 4.34 -7.56
N LYS A 47 38.00 5.61 -7.36
CA LYS A 47 39.36 6.13 -7.56
C LYS A 47 40.36 5.68 -6.49
N TYR A 48 40.01 5.84 -5.21
CA TYR A 48 40.96 5.63 -4.11
C TYR A 48 40.85 4.24 -3.45
N LYS A 49 39.71 3.55 -3.58
CA LYS A 49 39.43 2.22 -3.02
C LYS A 49 39.69 2.07 -1.51
N ASN A 50 39.55 3.17 -0.76
CA ASN A 50 39.79 3.19 0.68
C ASN A 50 38.51 2.92 1.49
N GLU A 51 38.64 2.24 2.64
CA GLU A 51 37.53 1.87 3.53
C GLU A 51 36.69 3.07 4.03
N PRO A 52 37.26 4.26 4.35
CA PRO A 52 36.48 5.42 4.73
C PRO A 52 35.47 5.86 3.66
N PHE A 53 35.86 5.86 2.38
CA PHE A 53 34.97 6.24 1.28
C PHE A 53 33.89 5.19 1.04
N LYS A 54 34.18 3.91 1.27
CA LYS A 54 33.19 2.83 1.20
C LYS A 54 32.11 2.99 2.26
N ASN A 55 32.51 3.29 3.49
CA ASN A 55 31.59 3.58 4.60
C ASN A 55 30.76 4.83 4.33
N LEU A 56 31.40 5.89 3.83
CA LEU A 56 30.72 7.12 3.45
C LEU A 56 29.68 6.87 2.33
N ARG A 57 30.05 6.10 1.29
CA ARG A 57 29.14 5.72 0.20
C ARG A 57 27.94 4.96 0.73
N ARG A 58 28.16 4.01 1.63
CA ARG A 58 27.07 3.24 2.28
C ARG A 58 26.13 4.18 3.04
N ARG A 59 26.67 5.12 3.81
CA ARG A 59 25.88 6.11 4.57
C ARG A 59 25.04 6.98 3.63
N PHE A 60 25.63 7.56 2.59
CA PHE A 60 24.88 8.37 1.62
C PHE A 60 23.81 7.56 0.86
N ARG A 61 24.08 6.28 0.54
CA ARG A 61 23.04 5.40 -0.05
C ARG A 61 21.84 5.23 0.89
N VAL A 62 22.09 5.01 2.18
CA VAL A 62 21.02 4.86 3.17
C VAL A 62 20.22 6.17 3.28
N LEU A 63 20.91 7.30 3.46
CA LEU A 63 20.28 8.61 3.57
C LEU A 63 19.44 8.95 2.34
N TYR A 64 20.00 8.77 1.14
CA TYR A 64 19.29 9.00 -0.11
C TYR A 64 18.04 8.13 -0.22
N ARG A 65 18.11 6.84 0.12
CA ARG A 65 16.94 5.95 0.09
C ARG A 65 15.86 6.35 1.09
N VAL A 66 16.24 6.83 2.27
CA VAL A 66 15.30 7.30 3.30
C VAL A 66 14.58 8.55 2.82
N GLU A 67 15.33 9.56 2.38
CA GLU A 67 14.74 10.81 1.87
C GLU A 67 13.90 10.58 0.61
N LEU A 68 14.32 9.67 -0.27
CA LEU A 68 13.55 9.30 -1.45
C LEU A 68 12.17 8.73 -1.09
N LYS A 69 12.11 7.89 -0.06
CA LYS A 69 10.84 7.35 0.45
C LYS A 69 10.01 8.46 1.06
N ARG A 70 10.61 9.31 1.90
CA ARG A 70 9.95 10.42 2.58
C ARG A 70 9.31 11.39 1.59
N ALA A 71 10.05 11.79 0.55
CA ALA A 71 9.54 12.71 -0.47
C ALA A 71 8.36 12.13 -1.26
N LYS A 72 8.40 10.82 -1.58
CA LYS A 72 7.29 10.13 -2.25
C LYS A 72 6.04 10.06 -1.37
N VAL A 73 6.21 9.77 -0.09
CA VAL A 73 5.10 9.74 0.88
C VAL A 73 4.51 11.14 1.01
N ALA A 74 5.32 12.15 1.30
CA ALA A 74 4.89 13.53 1.44
C ALA A 74 4.15 14.05 0.19
N TYR A 75 4.63 13.70 -1.00
CA TYR A 75 3.95 14.05 -2.25
C TYR A 75 2.56 13.41 -2.36
N ASN A 76 2.45 12.12 -2.07
CA ASN A 76 1.15 11.43 -2.14
C ASN A 76 0.19 11.94 -1.06
N ASP A 77 0.68 12.20 0.15
CA ASP A 77 -0.14 12.75 1.24
C ASP A 77 -0.70 14.11 0.87
N LYS A 78 0.13 14.99 0.30
CA LYS A 78 -0.27 16.29 -0.24
C LYS A 78 -1.30 16.13 -1.36
N LEU A 79 -1.04 15.22 -2.30
CA LEU A 79 -1.96 14.96 -3.42
C LEU A 79 -3.33 14.49 -2.93
N ILE A 80 -3.38 13.64 -1.91
CA ILE A 80 -4.64 13.15 -1.32
C ILE A 80 -5.34 14.28 -0.58
N SER A 81 -4.63 15.05 0.25
CA SER A 81 -5.22 16.11 1.08
C SER A 81 -5.80 17.25 0.26
N GLU A 82 -5.14 17.63 -0.83
CA GLU A 82 -5.57 18.71 -1.74
C GLU A 82 -6.64 18.24 -2.76
N SER A 83 -6.85 16.94 -2.92
CA SER A 83 -7.82 16.44 -3.89
C SER A 83 -9.27 16.61 -3.42
N SER A 84 -10.15 16.95 -4.36
CA SER A 84 -11.59 17.05 -4.12
C SER A 84 -12.20 15.71 -3.68
N ASN A 85 -11.74 14.60 -4.24
CA ASN A 85 -12.19 13.25 -3.87
C ASN A 85 -11.01 12.39 -3.37
N LYS A 86 -10.79 12.44 -2.06
CA LYS A 86 -9.66 11.78 -1.38
C LYS A 86 -9.65 10.27 -1.58
N SER A 87 -10.81 9.62 -1.46
CA SER A 87 -10.96 8.17 -1.61
C SER A 87 -10.60 7.71 -3.02
N LYS A 88 -11.12 8.40 -4.04
CA LYS A 88 -10.78 8.10 -5.45
C LYS A 88 -9.30 8.31 -5.73
N THR A 89 -8.71 9.40 -5.25
CA THR A 89 -7.28 9.69 -5.40
C THR A 89 -6.42 8.62 -4.76
N LEU A 90 -6.74 8.23 -3.52
CA LEU A 90 -6.06 7.14 -2.80
C LEU A 90 -6.13 5.81 -3.58
N LEU A 91 -7.33 5.42 -4.01
CA LEU A 91 -7.53 4.18 -4.79
C LEU A 91 -6.75 4.22 -6.11
N ASN A 92 -6.71 5.36 -6.79
CA ASN A 92 -5.91 5.53 -8.00
C ASN A 92 -4.41 5.36 -7.72
N ILE A 93 -3.89 5.92 -6.62
CA ILE A 93 -2.49 5.74 -6.21
C ILE A 93 -2.20 4.25 -5.97
N VAL A 94 -3.07 3.54 -5.24
CA VAL A 94 -2.92 2.11 -4.96
C VAL A 94 -2.96 1.28 -6.24
N ASN A 95 -3.95 1.52 -7.12
CA ASN A 95 -4.12 0.81 -8.38
C ASN A 95 -2.92 1.01 -9.32
N ASN A 96 -2.37 2.24 -9.38
CA ASN A 96 -1.18 2.54 -10.15
C ASN A 96 0.08 1.79 -9.66
N LYS A 97 0.13 1.40 -8.38
CA LYS A 97 1.20 0.54 -7.84
C LYS A 97 0.93 -0.94 -8.09
N ARG A 98 -0.34 -1.37 -8.00
CA ARG A 98 -0.77 -2.76 -8.20
C ARG A 98 -0.51 -3.27 -9.63
N ASN A 99 -0.77 -2.44 -10.64
CA ASN A 99 -0.62 -2.83 -12.06
C ASN A 99 0.83 -3.09 -12.50
N LYS A 100 1.84 -2.82 -11.66
CA LYS A 100 3.24 -3.12 -11.96
C LYS A 100 3.68 -4.52 -11.50
N ASN A 101 2.89 -5.15 -10.63
CA ASN A 101 3.17 -6.46 -10.03
C ASN A 101 2.04 -7.46 -10.30
N SER A 102 1.33 -7.35 -11.42
CA SER A 102 0.33 -8.36 -11.78
C SER A 102 1.03 -9.65 -12.22
N ASN A 103 1.60 -10.37 -11.26
CA ASN A 103 1.63 -11.82 -11.35
C ASN A 103 0.16 -12.22 -11.43
N SER A 104 -0.25 -12.77 -12.57
CA SER A 104 -1.56 -13.39 -12.72
C SER A 104 -1.66 -14.46 -11.65
N PHE A 105 -2.33 -14.17 -10.53
CA PHE A 105 -2.70 -15.19 -9.56
C PHE A 105 -3.66 -16.11 -10.28
N HIS A 106 -3.14 -17.23 -10.77
CA HIS A 106 -3.95 -18.30 -11.34
C HIS A 106 -4.70 -18.96 -10.18
N ASN A 107 -5.87 -18.43 -9.83
CA ASN A 107 -6.74 -19.09 -8.87
C ASN A 107 -7.16 -20.45 -9.45
N THR A 108 -6.75 -21.53 -8.79
CA THR A 108 -7.15 -22.91 -9.12
C THR A 108 -8.59 -23.23 -8.73
N LEU A 109 -9.21 -22.35 -7.94
CA LEU A 109 -10.61 -22.41 -7.56
C LEU A 109 -11.47 -21.78 -8.67
N SER A 110 -12.11 -22.63 -9.47
CA SER A 110 -13.10 -22.15 -10.43
C SER A 110 -14.36 -21.65 -9.71
N PRO A 111 -15.07 -20.66 -10.27
CA PRO A 111 -16.36 -20.23 -9.75
C PRO A 111 -17.34 -21.39 -9.60
N GLN A 112 -17.28 -22.37 -10.51
CA GLN A 112 -18.09 -23.58 -10.44
C GLN A 112 -17.78 -24.40 -9.19
N LYS A 113 -16.49 -24.70 -8.91
CA LYS A 113 -16.10 -25.43 -7.70
C LYS A 113 -16.49 -24.70 -6.41
N PHE A 114 -16.40 -23.36 -6.42
CA PHE A 114 -16.86 -22.55 -5.29
C PHE A 114 -18.38 -22.67 -5.10
N ASN A 115 -19.16 -22.50 -6.17
CA ASN A 115 -20.61 -22.60 -6.12
C ASN A 115 -21.08 -23.99 -5.70
N ASP A 116 -20.49 -25.04 -6.29
CA ASP A 116 -20.81 -26.43 -5.99
C ASP A 116 -20.59 -26.73 -4.50
N TYR A 117 -19.50 -26.22 -3.91
CA TYR A 117 -19.21 -26.36 -2.48
C TYR A 117 -20.28 -25.71 -1.59
N PHE A 118 -20.65 -24.46 -1.86
CA PHE A 118 -21.64 -23.74 -1.05
C PHE A 118 -23.06 -24.30 -1.18
N VAL A 119 -23.39 -24.89 -2.34
CA VAL A 119 -24.66 -25.60 -2.54
C VAL A 119 -24.64 -26.96 -1.85
N SER A 120 -23.49 -27.67 -1.83
CA SER A 120 -23.41 -29.02 -1.27
C SER A 120 -23.24 -29.07 0.25
N ILE A 121 -22.63 -28.05 0.86
CA ILE A 121 -22.33 -28.04 2.31
C ILE A 121 -23.59 -28.12 3.18
N PRO A 122 -24.67 -27.36 2.92
CA PRO A 122 -25.91 -27.47 3.70
C PRO A 122 -26.56 -28.86 3.66
N LEU A 123 -26.28 -29.66 2.62
CA LEU A 123 -26.76 -31.05 2.52
C LEU A 123 -25.88 -32.04 3.29
N GLN A 124 -24.61 -31.69 3.53
CA GLN A 124 -23.65 -32.52 4.24
C GLN A 124 -23.63 -32.25 5.75
N ILE A 125 -23.94 -31.02 6.18
CA ILE A 125 -23.98 -30.62 7.60
C ILE A 125 -24.97 -31.48 8.42
N PRO A 126 -26.25 -31.67 8.03
CA PRO A 126 -27.22 -32.42 8.82
C PRO A 126 -26.85 -33.90 8.98
N ASN A 127 -26.16 -34.48 8.00
CA ASN A 127 -25.71 -35.87 8.06
C ASN A 127 -24.48 -36.08 8.96
N SER A 128 -23.78 -34.99 9.29
CA SER A 128 -22.57 -34.99 10.13
C SER A 128 -22.83 -34.61 11.59
N LEU A 129 -23.90 -33.85 11.85
CA LEU A 129 -24.41 -33.64 13.20
C LEU A 129 -25.26 -34.85 13.55
N GLY A 130 -24.74 -35.76 14.40
CA GLY A 130 -25.54 -36.84 14.95
C GLY A 130 -26.85 -36.32 15.54
N ASN A 131 -27.89 -37.14 15.56
CA ASN A 131 -29.26 -36.78 15.98
C ASN A 131 -29.26 -36.04 17.33
N CYS A 132 -29.24 -34.70 17.29
CA CYS A 132 -29.36 -33.87 18.47
C CYS A 132 -30.84 -33.81 18.86
N THR A 133 -31.25 -34.70 19.76
CA THR A 133 -32.60 -34.73 20.33
C THR A 133 -32.83 -33.68 21.43
N GLY A 134 -31.88 -32.75 21.61
CA GLY A 134 -32.00 -31.67 22.58
C GLY A 134 -32.81 -30.51 22.01
N ASP A 135 -33.90 -30.14 22.68
CA ASP A 135 -34.65 -28.92 22.39
C ASP A 135 -33.70 -27.71 22.47
N PRO A 136 -33.48 -26.96 21.38
CA PRO A 136 -32.63 -25.78 21.38
C PRO A 136 -33.08 -24.75 22.41
N ALA A 137 -34.39 -24.63 22.64
CA ALA A 137 -34.94 -23.70 23.62
C ALA A 137 -34.62 -24.12 25.07
N ALA A 138 -34.37 -25.40 25.34
CA ALA A 138 -33.91 -25.87 26.64
C ALA A 138 -32.42 -25.57 26.87
N THR A 139 -31.61 -25.52 25.80
CA THR A 139 -30.17 -25.19 25.89
C THR A 139 -29.94 -23.73 26.24
N PHE A 140 -30.76 -22.80 25.74
CA PHE A 140 -30.65 -21.36 26.03
C PHE A 140 -31.31 -20.94 27.36
N ARG A 141 -31.98 -21.85 28.08
CA ARG A 141 -32.64 -21.56 29.37
C ARG A 141 -31.75 -21.77 30.60
N ARG A 142 -30.55 -22.34 30.42
CA ARG A 142 -29.61 -22.51 31.54
C ARG A 142 -28.65 -21.32 31.57
N ASP A 143 -28.73 -20.59 32.66
CA ASP A 143 -27.73 -19.64 33.16
C ASP A 143 -27.66 -18.26 32.50
N ILE A 144 -28.80 -17.64 32.18
CA ILE A 144 -28.85 -16.17 32.11
C ILE A 144 -29.29 -15.67 33.50
N PRO A 145 -28.41 -15.01 34.27
CA PRO A 145 -28.82 -14.37 35.52
C PRO A 145 -29.97 -13.41 35.22
N SER A 146 -31.02 -13.42 36.04
CA SER A 146 -32.22 -12.58 35.84
C SER A 146 -31.92 -11.08 35.76
N ASP A 147 -30.71 -10.65 36.15
CA ASP A 147 -30.24 -9.27 36.16
C ASP A 147 -29.25 -8.92 35.02
N ALA A 148 -28.99 -9.85 34.08
CA ALA A 148 -28.11 -9.60 32.95
C ALA A 148 -28.81 -8.70 31.92
N LYS A 149 -28.78 -7.39 32.15
CA LYS A 149 -29.25 -6.38 31.21
C LYS A 149 -28.08 -5.84 30.39
N LEU A 150 -28.18 -5.95 29.07
CA LEU A 150 -27.32 -5.21 28.15
C LEU A 150 -27.79 -3.77 28.13
N ASP A 151 -26.96 -2.85 28.64
CA ASP A 151 -27.18 -1.42 28.54
C ASP A 151 -26.14 -0.79 27.62
N PHE A 152 -26.60 0.04 26.69
CA PHE A 152 -25.75 0.79 25.77
C PHE A 152 -25.82 2.27 26.15
N SER A 153 -25.20 2.60 27.28
CA SER A 153 -25.02 3.98 27.73
C SER A 153 -23.69 4.54 27.22
N GLU A 154 -23.65 5.86 26.96
CA GLU A 154 -22.44 6.54 26.55
C GLU A 154 -21.39 6.48 27.67
N VAL A 155 -20.20 5.94 27.37
CA VAL A 155 -19.13 5.74 28.34
C VAL A 155 -18.03 6.77 28.10
N THR A 156 -17.70 7.56 29.13
CA THR A 156 -16.62 8.54 29.07
C THR A 156 -15.25 7.89 29.23
N PHE A 157 -14.20 8.53 28.69
CA PHE A 157 -12.82 8.04 28.75
C PHE A 157 -12.35 7.68 30.17
N ASN A 158 -12.73 8.51 31.15
CA ASN A 158 -12.36 8.30 32.54
C ASN A 158 -12.95 6.99 33.10
N LYS A 159 -14.21 6.70 32.78
CA LYS A 159 -14.91 5.48 33.24
C LYS A 159 -14.26 4.20 32.68
N VAL A 160 -13.79 4.23 31.43
CA VAL A 160 -13.06 3.09 30.84
C VAL A 160 -11.69 2.90 31.49
N ARG A 161 -10.96 4.00 31.76
CA ARG A 161 -9.64 3.97 32.41
C ARG A 161 -9.73 3.39 33.82
N ASP A 162 -10.73 3.80 34.59
CA ASP A 162 -10.89 3.39 35.99
C ASP A 162 -11.27 1.91 36.11
N ILE A 163 -12.13 1.40 35.21
CA ILE A 163 -12.45 -0.03 35.13
C ILE A 163 -11.21 -0.85 34.76
N ALA A 164 -10.41 -0.38 33.79
CA ALA A 164 -9.20 -1.08 33.37
C ALA A 164 -8.13 -1.15 34.46
N HIS A 165 -8.03 -0.12 35.31
CA HIS A 165 -7.13 -0.14 36.47
C HIS A 165 -7.59 -1.11 37.56
N ASN A 166 -8.90 -1.20 37.81
CA ASN A 166 -9.46 -2.12 38.81
C ASN A 166 -9.41 -3.60 38.39
N LEU A 167 -9.26 -3.90 37.09
CA LEU A 167 -9.13 -5.27 36.58
C LEU A 167 -7.69 -5.82 36.62
N ASN A 168 -6.68 -4.96 36.80
CA ASN A 168 -5.26 -5.32 36.84
C ASN A 168 -4.67 -5.21 38.27
N GLY A 169 -5.52 -5.18 39.30
CA GLY A 169 -5.15 -5.21 40.72
C GLY A 169 -5.15 -6.62 41.29
#